data_AF-A0A4W5LE14-F1
#
_entry.id   AF-A0A4W5LE14-F1
#
_cell.length_a   1.000
_cell.length_b   1.000
_cell.length_c   1.000
_cell.angle_alpha   90.00
_cell.angle_beta   90.00
_cell.angle_gamma   90.00
#
_symmetry.space_group_name_H-M   'P 1'
#
loop_
_entity.id
_entity.type
_entity.pdbx_description
1 polymer ?
#
loop_
_entity_poly.entity_id
_entity_poly.type
_entity_poly.pdbx_seq_one_letter_code
_entity_poly.pdbx_strand_id
1 'polypeptide(L)'
;MIPSSPEGILKLLISGGEPQARQLYGIIYDDFKDCECYGHSNRCSYIDYLNIVTCVSCKHNTRGQNCQHCRLGYFRNNSAELDDEGVCIG
;
A
#
# COMPACT_ATOMS: atom_id res chain seq x y z
N MET A 1 -19.89 3.39 -15.35
CA MET A 1 -18.99 4.22 -16.18
C MET A 1 -17.95 4.78 -15.24
N ILE A 2 -16.68 4.56 -15.55
CA ILE A 2 -15.53 5.00 -14.76
C ILE A 2 -15.03 6.30 -15.41
N PRO A 3 -15.30 7.49 -14.86
CA PRO A 3 -14.50 8.68 -15.11
C PRO A 3 -13.62 8.89 -13.87
N SER A 4 -12.35 9.26 -13.94
CA SER A 4 -11.60 10.01 -14.94
C SER A 4 -10.13 9.79 -14.62
N SER A 5 -9.31 9.62 -15.66
CA SER A 5 -7.85 9.82 -15.60
C SER A 5 -7.52 11.02 -14.70
N PRO A 6 -6.55 10.92 -13.77
CA PRO A 6 -6.29 12.03 -12.89
C PRO A 6 -5.50 13.08 -13.67
N GLU A 7 -6.19 14.16 -14.03
CA GLU A 7 -5.60 15.51 -14.14
C GLU A 7 -4.98 15.99 -12.81
N GLY A 8 -4.67 15.09 -11.87
CA GLY A 8 -4.23 15.34 -10.51
C GLY A 8 -2.72 15.46 -10.35
N ILE A 9 -1.91 14.87 -11.25
CA ILE A 9 -0.44 15.00 -11.21
C ILE A 9 -0.02 16.46 -11.38
N LEU A 10 -0.75 17.24 -12.19
CA LEU A 10 -0.44 18.66 -12.41
C LEU A 10 -0.89 19.57 -11.25
N LYS A 11 -1.89 19.16 -10.45
CA LYS A 11 -2.45 20.00 -9.37
C LYS A 11 -1.75 19.87 -8.02
N LEU A 12 -1.04 18.78 -7.77
CA LEU A 12 -0.27 18.59 -6.53
C LEU A 12 1.05 19.37 -6.50
N LEU A 13 1.45 20.03 -7.59
CA LEU A 13 2.58 20.97 -7.62
C LEU A 13 2.25 22.36 -7.03
N ILE A 14 1.02 22.60 -6.53
CA ILE A 14 0.56 23.95 -6.16
C ILE A 14 0.68 24.27 -4.64
N SER A 15 0.91 23.29 -3.76
CA SER A 15 1.08 23.55 -2.32
C SER A 15 2.55 23.55 -1.87
N GLY A 16 3.31 24.55 -2.29
CA GLY A 16 4.22 25.34 -1.45
C GLY A 16 5.19 24.64 -0.48
N GLY A 17 5.86 23.55 -0.85
CA GLY A 17 7.02 23.06 -0.12
C GLY A 17 7.73 21.95 -0.87
N GLU A 18 8.97 22.19 -1.33
CA GLU A 18 9.80 21.15 -1.94
C GLU A 18 10.13 20.04 -0.94
N PRO A 19 9.94 18.75 -1.30
CA PRO A 19 10.76 17.68 -0.79
C PRO A 19 11.60 17.15 -1.95
N GLN A 20 12.88 17.47 -1.89
CA GLN A 20 13.95 16.93 -2.71
C GLN A 20 14.09 15.42 -2.42
N ALA A 21 13.29 14.57 -3.06
CA ALA A 21 13.46 13.12 -2.99
C ALA A 21 12.72 12.35 -4.11
N ARG A 22 13.51 11.71 -4.97
CA ARG A 22 13.26 10.33 -5.48
C ARG A 22 12.24 10.14 -6.61
N GLN A 23 12.33 10.91 -7.68
CA GLN A 23 11.85 10.42 -8.98
C GLN A 23 12.85 9.41 -9.57
N LEU A 24 12.98 8.24 -8.93
CA LEU A 24 13.64 7.08 -9.51
C LEU A 24 12.53 6.09 -9.87
N TYR A 25 12.19 5.99 -11.15
CA TYR A 25 11.25 4.98 -11.70
C TYR A 25 9.76 5.08 -11.30
N GLY A 26 9.20 6.29 -11.11
CA GLY A 26 7.74 6.46 -11.04
C GLY A 26 7.05 5.87 -9.81
N ILE A 27 7.79 5.70 -8.71
CA ILE A 27 7.25 5.28 -7.41
C ILE A 27 7.00 6.53 -6.57
N ILE A 28 5.74 6.82 -6.28
CA ILE A 28 5.33 7.93 -5.40
C ILE A 28 5.05 7.36 -4.01
N TYR A 29 5.64 7.98 -2.99
CA TYR A 29 5.38 7.67 -1.58
C TYR A 29 4.46 8.75 -1.02
N ASP A 30 3.22 8.40 -0.72
CA ASP A 30 2.23 9.31 -0.13
C ASP A 30 1.43 8.56 0.96
N ASP A 31 0.99 9.26 1.99
CA ASP A 31 0.05 8.75 2.99
C ASP A 31 -1.35 8.83 2.38
N PHE A 32 -1.64 7.93 1.44
CA PHE A 32 -2.96 7.83 0.82
C PHE A 32 -4.00 7.49 1.89
N LYS A 33 -5.08 8.28 1.95
CA LYS A 33 -6.27 7.97 2.78
C LYS A 33 -6.90 6.61 2.46
N ASP A 34 -6.61 6.05 1.29
CA ASP A 34 -7.23 4.83 0.76
C ASP A 34 -6.27 3.60 0.77
N CYS A 35 -5.35 3.55 1.73
CA CYS A 35 -4.46 2.41 1.96
C CYS A 35 -5.18 1.24 2.66
N GLU A 36 -5.74 0.30 1.89
CA GLU A 36 -6.37 -0.92 2.43
C GLU A 36 -5.35 -2.04 2.67
N CYS A 37 -4.71 -2.02 3.84
CA CYS A 37 -3.68 -3.00 4.21
C CYS A 37 -4.13 -4.04 5.25
N TYR A 38 -5.45 -4.28 5.37
CA TYR A 38 -6.06 -5.14 6.39
C TYR A 38 -5.46 -4.93 7.80
N GLY A 39 -5.30 -3.67 8.22
CA GLY A 39 -4.73 -3.34 9.54
C GLY A 39 -3.25 -3.73 9.76
N HIS A 40 -2.56 -4.25 8.74
CA HIS A 40 -1.19 -4.75 8.85
C HIS A 40 -0.12 -3.79 8.34
N SER A 41 -0.52 -2.67 7.73
CA SER A 41 0.35 -1.52 7.48
C SER A 41 -0.49 -0.26 7.46
N ASN A 42 0.15 0.87 7.72
CA ASN A 42 -0.43 2.20 7.54
C ASN A 42 0.27 2.97 6.41
N ARG A 43 1.09 2.29 5.60
CA ARG A 43 1.92 2.90 4.56
C ARG A 43 1.78 2.13 3.26
N CYS A 44 1.63 2.85 2.14
CA CYS A 44 1.66 2.27 0.80
C CYS A 44 2.63 3.02 -0.11
N SER A 45 2.98 2.39 -1.23
CA SER A 45 3.52 3.09 -2.39
C SER A 45 2.52 3.02 -3.54
N TYR A 46 2.53 4.06 -4.37
CA TYR A 46 1.81 4.07 -5.63
C TYR A 46 2.81 3.80 -6.77
N ILE A 47 2.48 2.82 -7.61
CA ILE A 47 3.27 2.43 -8.78
C ILE A 47 2.54 2.95 -10.01
N ASP A 48 3.00 4.10 -10.51
CA ASP A 48 2.30 4.89 -11.53
C ASP A 48 2.08 4.13 -12.84
N TYR A 49 3.13 3.47 -13.36
CA TYR A 49 3.04 2.71 -14.61
C TYR A 49 2.03 1.54 -14.56
N LEU A 50 1.72 1.02 -13.37
CA LEU A 50 0.76 -0.07 -13.19
C LEU A 50 -0.60 0.42 -12.71
N ASN A 51 -0.73 1.68 -12.29
CA ASN A 51 -1.90 2.22 -11.59
C ASN A 51 -2.30 1.34 -10.38
N ILE A 52 -1.32 0.91 -9.58
CA ILE A 52 -1.52 0.03 -8.41
C ILE A 52 -1.00 0.71 -7.14
N VAL A 53 -1.77 0.61 -6.06
CA VAL A 53 -1.34 0.92 -4.69
C VAL A 53 -0.90 -0.38 -4.02
N THR A 54 0.27 -0.38 -3.40
CA THR A 54 0.81 -1.55 -2.67
C THR A 54 1.23 -1.15 -1.26
N CYS A 55 0.72 -1.87 -0.27
CA CYS A 55 1.14 -1.75 1.11
C CYS A 55 2.62 -2.10 1.27
N VAL A 56 3.34 -1.26 2.01
CA VAL A 56 4.77 -1.47 2.30
C VAL A 56 4.93 -1.80 3.79
N SER A 57 5.97 -2.57 4.11
CA SER A 57 6.31 -2.92 5.51
C SER A 57 5.17 -3.62 6.28
N CYS A 58 4.43 -4.52 5.63
CA CYS A 58 3.39 -5.36 6.26
C CYS A 58 3.89 -6.03 7.55
N LYS A 59 3.13 -5.91 8.64
CA LYS A 59 3.36 -6.50 9.97
C LYS A 59 2.73 -7.89 10.07
N HIS A 60 2.72 -8.49 11.27
CA HIS A 60 1.97 -9.72 11.58
C HIS A 60 2.28 -10.90 10.65
N ASN A 61 3.54 -11.01 10.20
CA ASN A 61 3.99 -12.02 9.24
C ASN A 61 3.19 -12.08 7.93
N THR A 62 2.59 -10.96 7.55
CA THR A 62 1.87 -10.82 6.30
C THR A 62 2.74 -10.24 5.19
N ARG A 63 2.23 -10.36 3.96
CA ARG A 63 2.79 -9.88 2.69
C ARG A 63 1.68 -9.79 1.64
N GLY A 64 2.03 -9.28 0.46
CA GLY A 64 1.09 -9.07 -0.64
C GLY A 64 0.68 -7.61 -0.78
N GLN A 65 -0.03 -7.30 -1.85
CA GLN A 65 -0.43 -5.92 -2.19
C GLN A 65 -1.17 -5.21 -1.05
N ASN A 66 -2.01 -5.94 -0.35
CA ASN A 66 -2.86 -5.45 0.73
C ASN A 66 -2.50 -6.11 2.07
N CYS A 67 -1.33 -6.77 2.16
CA CYS A 67 -0.96 -7.61 3.31
C CYS A 67 -1.87 -8.83 3.55
N GLN A 68 -2.49 -9.40 2.51
CA GLN A 68 -3.47 -10.49 2.63
C GLN A 68 -2.91 -11.92 2.65
N HIS A 69 -1.59 -12.09 2.54
CA HIS A 69 -0.95 -13.39 2.45
C HIS A 69 0.08 -13.57 3.56
N CYS A 70 0.31 -14.81 4.01
CA CYS A 70 1.39 -15.09 4.94
C CYS A 70 2.76 -15.15 4.24
N ARG A 71 3.79 -14.73 4.97
CA ARG A 71 5.19 -14.88 4.58
C ARG A 71 5.58 -16.36 4.52
N LEU A 72 6.67 -16.65 3.82
CA LEU A 72 7.24 -18.00 3.78
C LEU A 72 7.57 -18.47 5.20
N GLY A 73 7.15 -19.70 5.53
CA GLY A 73 7.30 -20.27 6.88
C GLY A 73 6.14 -19.98 7.83
N TYR A 74 5.12 -19.21 7.40
CA TYR A 74 3.89 -18.98 8.15
C TYR A 74 2.68 -19.48 7.36
N PHE A 75 1.65 -19.91 8.07
CA PHE A 75 0.41 -20.45 7.55
C PHE A 75 -0.79 -19.61 8.00
N ARG A 76 -1.82 -19.54 7.15
CA ARG A 76 -3.04 -18.79 7.47
C ARG A 76 -3.85 -19.53 8.54
N ASN A 77 -4.17 -18.84 9.63
CA ASN A 77 -5.18 -19.27 10.58
C ASN A 77 -6.57 -19.03 9.95
N ASN A 78 -7.20 -20.09 9.47
CA ASN A 78 -8.50 -19.99 8.81
C ASN A 78 -9.67 -19.64 9.75
N SER A 79 -9.43 -19.61 11.07
CA SER A 79 -10.43 -19.18 12.06
C SER A 79 -10.35 -17.69 12.37
N ALA A 80 -9.33 -16.98 11.86
CA ALA A 80 -9.12 -15.55 12.05
C ALA A 80 -9.47 -14.78 10.77
N GLU A 81 -9.99 -13.57 10.95
CA GLU A 81 -10.21 -12.63 9.86
C GLU A 81 -8.88 -12.03 9.37
N LEU A 82 -8.90 -11.39 8.19
CA LEU A 82 -7.68 -10.90 7.54
C LEU A 82 -7.01 -9.74 8.27
N ASP A 83 -7.71 -9.03 9.15
CA ASP A 83 -7.20 -7.91 9.93
C ASP A 83 -6.65 -8.31 11.31
N ASP A 84 -6.78 -9.57 11.68
CA ASP A 84 -6.30 -10.13 12.95
C ASP A 84 -4.76 -10.22 13.00
N GLU A 85 -4.15 -9.79 14.11
CA GLU A 85 -2.69 -9.83 14.29
C GLU A 85 -2.10 -11.26 14.28
N GLY A 86 -2.93 -12.26 14.59
CA GLY A 86 -2.64 -13.69 14.58
C GLY A 86 -3.10 -14.43 13.33
N VAL A 87 -3.42 -13.71 12.24
CA VAL A 87 -3.84 -14.34 10.96
C VAL A 87 -2.76 -15.27 10.37
N CYS A 88 -1.49 -15.03 10.67
CA CYS A 88 -0.37 -15.85 10.22
C CYS A 88 0.39 -16.49 11.40
N ILE A 89 0.34 -17.82 11.47
CA ILE A 89 0.92 -18.66 12.53
C ILE A 89 2.08 -19.52 11.98
N GLY A 90 3.09 -19.81 12.80
CA GLY A 90 4.31 -20.55 12.42
C GLY A 90 4.58 -21.74 13.31
#